data_AF-A0A210QI99-F1
#
_entry.id   AF-A0A210QI99-F1
#
_cell.length_a   1.000
_cell.length_b   1.000
_cell.length_c   1.000
_cell.angle_alpha   90.00
_cell.angle_beta   90.00
_cell.angle_gamma   90.00
#
_symmetry.space_group_name_H-M   'P 1'
#
loop_
_entity.id
_entity.type
_entity.pdbx_description
1 polymer ?
#
loop_
_entity_poly.entity_id
_entity_poly.type
_entity_poly.pdbx_seq_one_letter_code
_entity_poly.pdbx_strand_id
1 'polypeptide(L)'
;MARETANSREQAKHYLSAHKIPQMFESLLSCLMLERPDDPVIYIEKKMAEIKEVGLENVNWETFVYHLHPYRDIVRRRHVHDGSKFDKEREIEETSKLEIERSKAVSRGSDYKPEVFQLTEAAQ
;
A
#
# COMPACT_ATOMS: atom_id res chain seq x y z
N MET A 1 -40.05 15.51 -24.13
CA MET A 1 -39.06 14.44 -24.40
C MET A 1 -37.63 14.80 -23.99
N ALA A 2 -37.12 16.03 -24.21
CA ALA A 2 -35.73 16.39 -23.84
C ALA A 2 -35.41 16.37 -22.31
N ARG A 3 -36.43 16.48 -21.45
CA ARG A 3 -36.27 16.52 -19.99
C ARG A 3 -36.04 15.14 -19.37
N GLU A 4 -36.64 14.07 -19.92
CA GLU A 4 -36.44 12.69 -19.44
C GLU A 4 -35.06 12.14 -19.82
N THR A 5 -34.57 12.46 -21.02
CA THR A 5 -33.23 12.04 -21.47
C THR A 5 -32.11 12.76 -20.71
N ALA A 6 -32.30 14.02 -20.35
CA ALA A 6 -31.36 14.76 -19.49
C ALA A 6 -31.26 14.13 -18.10
N ASN A 7 -32.40 13.75 -17.52
CA ASN A 7 -32.48 13.10 -16.21
C ASN A 7 -31.84 11.70 -16.24
N SER A 8 -32.05 10.93 -17.31
CA SER A 8 -31.37 9.65 -17.54
C SER A 8 -29.84 9.80 -17.68
N ARG A 9 -29.37 10.84 -18.38
CA ARG A 9 -27.94 11.11 -18.53
C ARG A 9 -27.28 11.52 -17.21
N GLU A 10 -27.97 12.31 -16.39
CA GLU A 10 -27.48 12.70 -15.06
C GLU A 10 -27.45 11.51 -14.10
N GLN A 11 -28.47 10.64 -14.14
CA GLN A 11 -28.48 9.37 -13.41
C GLN A 11 -27.33 8.45 -13.84
N ALA A 12 -27.05 8.34 -15.14
CA ALA A 12 -25.92 7.57 -15.64
C ALA A 12 -24.57 8.12 -15.15
N LYS A 13 -24.39 9.44 -15.17
CA LYS A 13 -23.18 10.08 -14.61
C LYS A 13 -23.04 9.84 -13.12
N HIS A 14 -24.15 9.93 -12.37
CA HIS A 14 -24.16 9.64 -10.95
C HIS A 14 -23.77 8.19 -10.67
N TYR A 15 -24.33 7.23 -11.43
CA TYR A 15 -23.97 5.82 -11.34
C TYR A 15 -22.47 5.60 -11.59
N LEU A 16 -21.93 6.14 -12.68
CA LEU A 16 -20.50 6.03 -13.00
C LEU A 16 -19.60 6.57 -11.88
N SER A 17 -19.95 7.73 -11.33
CA SER A 17 -19.21 8.37 -10.24
C SER A 17 -19.32 7.60 -8.92
N ALA A 18 -20.53 7.23 -8.52
CA ALA A 18 -20.81 6.52 -7.28
C ALA A 18 -20.12 5.14 -7.23
N HIS A 19 -20.04 4.46 -8.36
CA HIS A 19 -19.39 3.16 -8.48
C HIS A 19 -17.91 3.26 -8.89
N LYS A 20 -17.32 4.46 -8.96
CA LYS A 20 -15.92 4.71 -9.36
C LYS A 20 -15.52 3.99 -10.66
N ILE A 21 -16.47 3.80 -11.57
CA ILE A 21 -16.28 3.01 -12.79
C ILE A 21 -15.14 3.58 -13.67
N PRO A 22 -15.08 4.91 -13.94
CA PRO A 22 -13.99 5.48 -14.72
C PRO A 22 -12.61 5.22 -14.10
N GLN A 23 -12.47 5.44 -12.79
CA GLN A 23 -11.20 5.26 -12.07
C GLN A 23 -10.74 3.80 -12.08
N MET A 24 -11.67 2.85 -11.93
CA MET A 24 -11.37 1.42 -12.03
C MET A 24 -10.82 1.05 -13.42
N PHE A 25 -11.48 1.53 -14.48
CA PHE A 25 -11.02 1.25 -15.85
C PHE A 25 -9.72 1.97 -16.20
N GLU A 26 -9.49 3.18 -15.71
CA GLU A 26 -8.20 3.88 -15.87
C GLU A 26 -7.04 3.09 -15.24
N SER A 27 -7.26 2.52 -14.04
CA SER A 27 -6.26 1.66 -13.39
C SER A 27 -5.98 0.39 -14.18
N LEU A 28 -7.03 -0.29 -14.65
CA LEU A 28 -6.91 -1.50 -15.49
C LEU A 28 -6.16 -1.20 -16.80
N LEU A 29 -6.54 -0.12 -17.49
CA LEU A 29 -5.90 0.32 -18.73
C LEU A 29 -4.41 0.63 -18.53
N SER A 30 -4.06 1.28 -17.41
CA SER A 30 -2.66 1.56 -17.07
C SER A 30 -1.85 0.26 -16.93
N CYS A 31 -2.41 -0.75 -16.27
CA CYS A 31 -1.75 -2.05 -16.10
C CYS A 31 -1.57 -2.78 -17.44
N LEU A 32 -2.61 -2.80 -18.27
CA LEU A 32 -2.56 -3.35 -19.63
C LEU A 32 -1.48 -2.69 -20.48
N MET A 33 -1.39 -1.36 -20.45
CA MET A 33 -0.41 -0.59 -21.23
C MET A 33 1.03 -0.84 -20.80
N LEU A 34 1.24 -1.10 -19.50
CA LEU A 34 2.55 -1.34 -18.91
C LEU A 34 3.03 -2.77 -19.13
N GLU A 35 2.22 -3.76 -18.75
CA GLU A 35 2.61 -5.17 -18.79
C GLU A 35 2.51 -5.76 -20.20
N ARG A 36 1.62 -5.21 -21.05
CA ARG A 36 1.39 -5.67 -22.44
C ARG A 36 1.31 -7.20 -22.56
N PRO A 37 0.37 -7.84 -21.83
CA PRO A 37 0.22 -9.28 -21.85
C PRO A 37 -0.14 -9.78 -23.26
N ASP A 38 0.31 -10.99 -23.60
CA ASP A 38 -0.01 -11.64 -24.87
C ASP A 38 -1.51 -11.86 -25.05
N ASP A 39 -2.21 -12.17 -23.95
CA ASP A 39 -3.67 -12.24 -23.89
C ASP A 39 -4.24 -11.17 -22.93
N PRO A 40 -4.72 -10.03 -23.46
CA PRO A 40 -5.28 -8.96 -22.65
C PRO A 40 -6.61 -9.33 -21.99
N VAL A 41 -7.38 -10.26 -22.56
CA VAL A 41 -8.71 -10.63 -22.03
C VAL A 41 -8.56 -11.42 -20.73
N ILE A 42 -7.72 -12.45 -20.75
CA ILE A 42 -7.42 -13.27 -19.57
C ILE A 42 -6.79 -12.42 -18.47
N TYR A 43 -5.90 -11.49 -18.85
CA TYR A 43 -5.27 -10.60 -17.89
C TYR A 43 -6.29 -9.69 -17.17
N ILE A 44 -7.23 -9.09 -17.91
CA ILE A 44 -8.30 -8.27 -17.31
C ILE A 44 -9.15 -9.11 -16.35
N GLU A 45 -9.53 -10.33 -16.74
CA GLU A 45 -10.33 -11.21 -15.89
C GLU A 45 -9.63 -11.46 -14.54
N LYS A 46 -8.33 -11.75 -14.58
CA LYS A 46 -7.51 -11.90 -13.37
C LYS A 46 -7.49 -10.62 -12.52
N LYS A 47 -7.28 -9.46 -13.14
CA LYS A 47 -7.27 -8.18 -12.41
C LYS A 47 -8.63 -7.82 -11.81
N MET A 48 -9.72 -8.17 -12.49
CA MET A 48 -11.07 -8.01 -11.95
C MET A 48 -11.32 -8.91 -10.74
N ALA A 49 -10.76 -10.13 -10.74
CA ALA A 49 -10.80 -11.01 -9.57
C ALA A 49 -10.02 -10.41 -8.39
N GLU A 50 -8.81 -9.87 -8.62
CA GLU A 50 -8.02 -9.17 -7.58
C GLU A 50 -8.78 -7.95 -7.01
N ILE A 51 -9.43 -7.14 -7.88
CA ILE A 51 -10.26 -6.00 -7.46
C ILE A 51 -11.41 -6.44 -6.54
N LYS A 52 -12.03 -7.59 -6.84
CA LYS A 52 -13.14 -8.13 -6.05
C LYS A 52 -12.69 -8.54 -4.65
N GLU A 53 -11.47 -9.03 -4.49
CA GLU A 53 -10.90 -9.40 -3.18
C GLU A 53 -10.50 -8.17 -2.36
N VAL A 54 -9.94 -7.15 -3.01
CA VAL A 54 -9.45 -5.92 -2.35
C VAL A 54 -10.58 -4.94 -2.00
N GLY A 55 -11.68 -4.98 -2.75
CA GLY A 55 -12.79 -4.05 -2.64
C GLY A 55 -12.55 -2.78 -3.45
N LEU A 56 -13.59 -2.36 -4.18
CA LEU A 56 -13.54 -1.23 -5.12
C LEU A 56 -13.23 0.11 -4.44
N GLU A 57 -13.56 0.26 -3.15
CA GLU A 57 -13.17 1.45 -2.38
C GLU A 57 -11.66 1.65 -2.25
N ASN A 58 -10.88 0.56 -2.23
CA ASN A 58 -9.44 0.53 -2.00
C ASN A 58 -8.63 0.53 -3.31
N VAL A 59 -9.31 0.49 -4.45
CA VAL A 59 -8.68 0.51 -5.77
C VAL A 59 -8.43 1.95 -6.20
N ASN A 60 -7.15 2.30 -6.32
CA ASN A 60 -6.68 3.53 -6.93
C ASN A 60 -5.85 3.20 -8.18
N TRP A 61 -5.61 4.19 -9.04
CA TRP A 61 -4.79 4.06 -10.24
C TRP A 61 -3.38 3.53 -9.90
N GLU A 62 -2.84 3.87 -8.72
CA GLU A 62 -1.56 3.37 -8.24
C GLU A 62 -1.60 1.94 -7.69
N THR A 63 -2.76 1.43 -7.24
CA THR A 63 -2.84 0.15 -6.49
C THR A 63 -2.21 -1.01 -7.27
N PHE A 64 -2.44 -1.06 -8.58
CA PHE A 64 -1.90 -2.11 -9.44
C PHE A 64 -0.63 -1.69 -10.20
N VAL A 65 -0.27 -0.41 -10.20
CA VAL A 65 0.92 0.11 -10.90
C VAL A 65 2.09 0.35 -9.93
N TYR A 66 1.84 0.29 -8.63
CA TYR A 66 2.78 0.60 -7.55
C TYR A 66 4.11 -0.14 -7.67
N HIS A 67 4.04 -1.43 -7.96
CA HIS A 67 5.19 -2.31 -8.07
C HIS A 67 5.98 -2.09 -9.37
N LEU A 68 5.35 -1.47 -10.38
CA LEU A 68 5.95 -1.15 -11.68
C LEU A 68 6.54 0.26 -11.73
N HIS A 69 6.25 1.12 -10.75
CA HIS A 69 6.81 2.45 -10.72
C HIS A 69 8.34 2.37 -10.52
N PRO A 70 9.17 2.95 -11.42
CA PRO A 70 10.61 2.77 -11.44
C PRO A 70 11.29 3.05 -10.09
N TYR A 71 10.72 3.92 -9.27
CA TYR A 71 11.23 4.28 -7.95
C TYR A 71 10.47 3.68 -6.76
N ARG A 72 9.34 2.97 -6.98
CA ARG A 72 8.61 2.24 -5.92
C ARG A 72 8.74 0.72 -6.01
N ASP A 73 9.36 0.20 -7.08
CA ASP A 73 9.81 -1.19 -7.18
C ASP A 73 10.53 -1.61 -5.89
N ILE A 74 10.10 -2.72 -5.30
CA ILE A 74 10.53 -3.17 -3.97
C ILE A 74 12.01 -3.58 -4.00
N VAL A 75 12.47 -4.15 -5.11
CA VAL A 75 13.85 -4.58 -5.32
C VAL A 75 14.74 -3.37 -5.50
N ARG A 76 14.34 -2.42 -6.37
CA ARG A 76 15.12 -1.18 -6.55
C ARG A 76 15.13 -0.39 -5.26
N ARG A 77 14.00 -0.25 -4.56
CA ARG A 77 13.99 0.36 -3.23
C ARG A 77 15.01 -0.36 -2.35
N ARG A 78 14.96 -1.68 -2.19
CA ARG A 78 15.89 -2.34 -1.27
C ARG A 78 17.38 -2.10 -1.57
N HIS A 79 17.76 -1.94 -2.84
CA HIS A 79 19.18 -1.96 -3.24
C HIS A 79 19.73 -0.65 -3.79
N VAL A 80 18.88 0.33 -4.10
CA VAL A 80 19.30 1.61 -4.72
C VAL A 80 18.96 2.76 -3.80
N HIS A 81 19.99 3.50 -3.42
CA HIS A 81 19.93 4.72 -2.64
C HIS A 81 20.38 5.88 -3.51
N ASP A 82 19.45 6.43 -4.28
CA ASP A 82 19.71 7.52 -5.23
C ASP A 82 19.34 8.90 -4.69
N GLY A 83 18.90 9.00 -3.43
CA GLY A 83 18.47 10.25 -2.81
C GLY A 83 17.20 10.84 -3.44
N SER A 84 16.49 10.06 -4.26
CA SER A 84 15.20 10.46 -4.81
C SER A 84 14.17 10.68 -3.69
N LYS A 85 13.04 11.32 -4.04
CA LYS A 85 11.93 11.52 -3.10
C LYS A 85 11.50 10.21 -2.43
N PHE A 86 11.50 9.10 -3.16
CA PHE A 86 11.07 7.79 -2.66
C PHE A 86 12.10 7.12 -1.74
N ASP A 87 13.38 7.41 -1.92
CA ASP A 87 14.43 6.95 -1.01
C ASP A 87 14.28 7.64 0.35
N LYS A 88 14.08 8.96 0.34
CA LYS A 88 13.80 9.77 1.54
C LYS A 88 12.53 9.35 2.27
N GLU A 89 11.45 9.07 1.55
CA GLU A 89 10.19 8.57 2.15
C GLU A 89 10.41 7.27 2.92
N ARG A 90 11.25 6.36 2.41
CA ARG A 90 11.54 5.09 3.06
C ARG A 90 12.52 5.22 4.22
N GLU A 91 13.49 6.12 4.15
CA GLU A 91 14.33 6.46 5.32
C GLU A 91 13.46 6.98 6.48
N ILE A 92 12.49 7.85 6.19
CA ILE A 92 11.51 8.35 7.18
C ILE A 92 10.66 7.20 7.74
N GLU A 93 10.22 6.26 6.89
CA GLU A 93 9.44 5.10 7.33
C GLU A 93 10.25 4.15 8.24
N GLU A 94 11.51 3.88 7.88
CA GLU A 94 12.41 3.01 8.66
C GLU A 94 12.77 3.64 10.01
N THR A 95 13.10 4.93 10.03
CA THR A 95 13.35 5.67 11.27
C THR A 95 12.13 5.67 12.19
N SER A 96 10.93 5.88 11.63
CA SER A 96 9.68 5.79 12.40
C SER A 96 9.45 4.39 12.99
N LYS A 97 9.74 3.32 12.23
CA LYS A 97 9.63 1.93 12.71
C LYS A 97 10.59 1.65 13.87
N LEU A 98 11.83 2.09 13.76
CA LEU A 98 12.85 1.94 14.80
C LEU A 98 12.48 2.68 16.09
N GLU A 99 11.89 3.87 15.98
CA GLU A 99 11.43 4.64 17.14
C GLU A 99 10.26 3.96 17.86
N ILE A 100 9.32 3.39 17.10
CA ILE A 100 8.22 2.57 17.64
C ILE A 100 8.77 1.32 18.34
N GLU A 101 9.74 0.63 17.73
CA GLU A 101 10.35 -0.57 18.30
C GLU A 101 11.12 -0.27 19.58
N ARG A 102 11.91 0.83 19.59
CA ARG A 102 12.59 1.33 20.79
C ARG A 102 11.59 1.64 21.90
N SER A 103 10.48 2.32 21.58
CA SER A 103 9.42 2.64 22.55
C SER A 103 8.79 1.37 23.14
N LYS A 104 8.54 0.35 22.31
CA LYS A 104 8.03 -0.96 22.75
C LYS A 104 9.05 -1.72 23.62
N ALA A 105 10.34 -1.64 23.31
CA ALA A 105 11.40 -2.27 24.09
C ALA A 105 11.54 -1.62 25.48
N VAL A 106 11.42 -0.28 25.56
CA VAL A 106 11.42 0.46 26.82
C VAL A 106 10.22 0.06 27.69
N SER A 107 9.02 -0.11 27.12
CA SER A 107 7.85 -0.62 27.85
C SER A 107 7.99 -2.08 28.31
N ARG A 108 8.80 -2.91 27.64
CA ARG A 108 9.09 -4.29 28.06
C ARG A 108 10.19 -4.38 29.12
N GLY A 109 11.10 -3.41 29.17
CA GLY A 109 12.21 -3.36 30.12
C GLY A 109 11.82 -2.96 31.54
N SER A 110 10.62 -2.41 31.77
CA SER A 110 10.16 -2.00 33.11
C SER A 110 9.77 -3.18 34.02
N ASP A 111 9.72 -4.40 33.50
CA ASP A 111 9.35 -5.62 34.25
C ASP A 111 10.57 -6.45 34.69
N TYR A 112 11.79 -6.00 34.39
CA TYR A 112 13.02 -6.69 34.79
C TYR A 112 13.42 -6.31 36.23
N LYS A 113 13.21 -7.23 37.19
CA LYS A 113 13.80 -7.14 38.53
C LYS A 113 15.10 -7.98 38.56
N PRO A 114 16.29 -7.36 38.60
CA PRO A 114 17.52 -8.12 38.80
C PRO A 114 17.53 -8.71 40.21
N GLU A 115 17.70 -10.03 40.33
CA GLU A 115 17.99 -10.66 41.62
C GLU A 115 19.40 -10.23 42.07
N VAL A 116 19.44 -9.46 43.15
CA VAL A 116 20.69 -9.01 43.76
C VAL A 116 21.36 -10.23 44.36
N PHE A 117 22.43 -10.71 43.72
CA PHE A 117 23.29 -11.76 44.27
C PHE A 117 23.86 -11.28 45.61
N GLN A 118 23.35 -11.83 46.72
CA GLN A 118 23.94 -11.64 48.03
C GLN A 118 25.26 -12.41 48.04
N LEU A 119 26.37 -11.68 47.90
CA LEU A 119 27.69 -12.23 48.20
C LEU A 119 27.67 -12.68 49.67
N THR A 120 27.77 -13.98 49.88
CA THR A 120 27.89 -14.55 51.22
C THR A 120 29.22 -14.09 51.80
N GLU A 121 29.17 -13.13 52.73
CA GLU A 121 30.28 -12.88 53.64
C GLU A 121 30.46 -14.14 54.50
N ALA A 122 31.41 -14.99 54.09
CA ALA A 122 31.88 -16.07 54.95
C ALA A 122 32.65 -15.43 56.11
N ALA A 123 32.11 -15.63 57.32
CA ALA A 123 32.59 -15.13 58.60
C ALA A 123 34.08 -15.46 58.86
N GLN A 124 34.74 -14.55 59.58
CA GLN A 124 36.06 -14.72 60.20
C GLN A 124 36.06 -15.82 61.25
#